data_AF-C3Y2I7-F1
#
_entry.id   AF-C3Y2I7-F1
#
_cell.length_a   1.000
_cell.length_b   1.000
_cell.length_c   1.000
_cell.angle_alpha   90.00
_cell.angle_beta   90.00
_cell.angle_gamma   90.00
#
_symmetry.space_group_name_H-M   'P 1'
#
loop_
_entity.id
_entity.type
_entity.pdbx_description
1 polymer ?
#
loop_
_entity_poly.entity_id
_entity_poly.type
_entity_poly.pdbx_seq_one_letter_code
_entity_poly.pdbx_strand_id
1 'polypeptide(L)'
;MQYLSNNGGHGSCEPSQPTECELLSLPGALEMVFNLSSTVDSPDQIKVLAEATDILLKSSQKLNLDDQVASGYIIGKLARSMERLSGSGVRFVDLRPAASAIVDTASTLVEAGVQEQVELEDQSHFLPPRKRKRYQEKLEKERKEKQQEQWKLEKEVISQLMEEVNNVAQAVSNSLEVPGSTILGTRSMQLVLDWESGPERGDVPVSIPAGQVRFPAERALSPFASSPDVEWKITGFNDNPYVWDRSAEDIHSSVVDVTLEDSLGNEIPVNGLTEAITIVLQNNPAMFKVSHLVHYKYYDNATMVLRDFKARENQTFGITLTVQTNTYISSARIYGKMGGDPNDTDHDFSKWLTSDDFDISGSVGSQTFTAFFLIFVGRVNNGSGQYTLGLQIDECLEHGCNYTTDMVSMGCRFWDSDDNAWKGDGCQVSPKTTREETVCLCDHLTPFGVDIARVPNYEPFHTRSVIYTDSSLTCFDE
;
A
#
# COMPACT_ATOMS: atom_id res chain seq x y z
N MET A 1 0.92 34.38 -4.84
CA MET A 1 2.02 35.31 -5.25
C MET A 1 2.47 36.32 -4.19
N GLN A 2 1.68 36.70 -3.16
CA GLN A 2 2.23 37.51 -2.05
C GLN A 2 3.16 36.73 -1.10
N TYR A 3 3.23 35.40 -1.21
CA TYR A 3 4.02 34.53 -0.34
C TYR A 3 5.47 34.32 -0.80
N LEU A 4 5.75 34.19 -2.10
CA LEU A 4 7.12 33.97 -2.62
C LEU A 4 8.01 35.21 -2.54
N SER A 5 7.44 36.40 -2.34
CA SER A 5 8.18 37.66 -2.25
C SER A 5 8.80 37.95 -0.87
N ASN A 6 8.46 37.17 0.17
CA ASN A 6 8.76 37.56 1.55
C ASN A 6 9.98 36.88 2.21
N ASN A 7 10.67 35.95 1.52
CA ASN A 7 11.86 35.27 2.08
C ASN A 7 13.20 35.71 1.46
N GLY A 8 13.26 36.90 0.86
CA GLY A 8 14.50 37.54 0.46
C GLY A 8 15.28 38.11 1.65
N GLY A 9 15.93 37.24 2.43
CA GLY A 9 16.90 37.66 3.44
C GLY A 9 18.15 38.23 2.78
N HIS A 10 18.25 39.56 2.69
CA HIS A 10 19.45 40.26 2.22
C HIS A 10 20.60 40.12 3.24
N GLY A 11 21.52 39.19 2.99
CA GLY A 11 22.88 39.24 3.52
C GLY A 11 23.75 40.11 2.61
N SER A 12 24.39 41.16 3.16
CA SER A 12 25.33 42.01 2.44
C SER A 12 26.68 41.32 2.25
N CYS A 13 27.13 41.14 1.01
CA CYS A 13 28.46 40.60 0.69
C CYS A 13 29.53 41.70 0.61
N GLU A 14 30.67 41.50 1.26
CA GLU A 14 31.90 42.30 1.06
C GLU A 14 32.68 41.84 -0.20
N PRO A 15 33.46 42.73 -0.85
CA PRO A 15 34.06 42.43 -2.14
C PRO A 15 35.52 41.98 -1.99
N SER A 16 35.78 40.67 -2.01
CA SER A 16 37.07 40.15 -2.55
C SER A 16 37.05 38.65 -2.88
N GLN A 17 37.35 38.37 -4.16
CA GLN A 17 37.80 37.10 -4.77
C GLN A 17 36.74 36.07 -5.25
N PRO A 18 37.03 35.31 -6.34
CA PRO A 18 36.14 35.15 -7.50
C PRO A 18 35.27 33.89 -7.51
N THR A 19 34.01 34.08 -7.91
CA THR A 19 33.09 33.13 -8.58
C THR A 19 33.24 31.64 -8.22
N GLU A 20 32.84 31.26 -7.00
CA GLU A 20 32.00 30.08 -6.91
C GLU A 20 30.67 30.47 -7.58
N CYS A 21 30.22 29.71 -8.57
CA CYS A 21 28.86 29.86 -9.08
C CYS A 21 27.93 29.95 -7.87
N GLU A 22 27.14 31.02 -7.77
CA GLU A 22 26.00 31.03 -6.86
C GLU A 22 25.19 29.77 -7.19
N LEU A 23 25.28 28.76 -6.32
CA LEU A 23 24.47 27.56 -6.43
C LEU A 23 23.04 28.06 -6.33
N LEU A 24 22.33 28.06 -7.45
CA LEU A 24 20.94 28.46 -7.51
C LEU A 24 20.18 27.61 -6.49
N SER A 25 19.56 28.27 -5.52
CA SER A 25 18.75 27.56 -4.53
C SER A 25 17.60 26.86 -5.26
N LEU A 26 17.11 25.75 -4.71
CA LEU A 26 15.98 25.01 -5.29
C LEU A 26 14.78 25.93 -5.59
N PRO A 27 14.36 26.85 -4.69
CA PRO A 27 13.29 27.79 -4.99
C PRO A 27 13.59 28.69 -6.20
N GLY A 28 14.81 29.21 -6.32
CA GLY A 28 15.21 30.04 -7.47
C GLY A 28 15.24 29.25 -8.79
N ALA A 29 15.63 27.98 -8.73
CA ALA A 29 15.59 27.08 -9.87
C ALA A 29 14.15 26.78 -10.32
N LEU A 30 13.25 26.48 -9.37
CA LEU A 30 11.84 26.25 -9.64
C LEU A 30 11.16 27.49 -10.22
N GLU A 31 11.47 28.69 -9.70
CA GLU A 31 10.95 29.95 -10.25
C GLU A 31 11.38 30.18 -11.70
N MET A 32 12.64 29.88 -12.03
CA MET A 32 13.14 29.96 -13.40
C MET A 32 12.36 29.02 -14.33
N VAL A 33 12.18 27.76 -13.93
CA VAL A 33 11.42 26.77 -14.71
C VAL A 33 9.94 27.17 -14.83
N PHE A 34 9.33 27.71 -13.77
CA PHE A 34 7.96 28.22 -13.78
C PHE A 34 7.73 29.37 -14.76
N ASN A 35 8.72 30.25 -14.92
CA ASN A 35 8.64 31.33 -15.89
C ASN A 35 8.71 30.78 -17.31
N LEU A 36 9.67 29.87 -17.58
CA LEU A 36 9.84 29.21 -18.87
C LEU A 36 8.65 28.34 -19.28
N SER A 37 7.98 27.69 -18.32
CA SER A 37 6.81 26.83 -18.61
C SER A 37 5.61 27.61 -19.17
N SER A 38 5.62 28.95 -19.09
CA SER A 38 4.58 29.81 -19.66
C SER A 38 4.72 30.04 -21.16
N THR A 39 5.91 29.80 -21.72
CA THR A 39 6.24 30.12 -23.12
C THR A 39 6.35 28.88 -23.99
N VAL A 40 5.98 27.71 -23.47
CA VAL A 40 6.20 26.43 -24.13
C VAL A 40 5.25 26.25 -25.31
N ASP A 41 5.79 25.87 -26.47
CA ASP A 41 5.03 25.70 -27.71
C ASP A 41 5.32 24.39 -28.47
N SER A 42 6.14 23.50 -27.90
CA SER A 42 6.41 22.18 -28.49
C SER A 42 6.46 21.05 -27.45
N PRO A 43 6.18 19.79 -27.84
CA PRO A 43 6.28 18.64 -26.94
C PRO A 43 7.70 18.46 -26.36
N ASP A 44 8.74 18.72 -27.15
CA ASP A 44 10.13 18.61 -26.70
C ASP A 44 10.46 19.61 -25.58
N GLN A 45 9.96 20.85 -25.67
CA GLN A 45 10.13 21.83 -24.62
C GLN A 45 9.37 21.41 -23.34
N ILE A 46 8.15 20.88 -23.47
CA ILE A 46 7.38 20.35 -22.32
C ILE A 46 8.20 19.27 -21.62
N LYS A 47 8.69 18.29 -22.40
CA LYS A 47 9.50 17.19 -21.89
C LYS A 47 10.73 17.70 -21.15
N VAL A 48 11.51 18.59 -21.75
CA VAL A 48 12.74 19.12 -21.15
C VAL A 48 12.45 19.84 -19.83
N LEU A 49 11.39 20.65 -19.77
CA LEU A 49 11.05 21.35 -18.53
C LEU A 49 10.52 20.40 -17.45
N ALA A 50 9.73 19.39 -17.81
CA ALA A 50 9.27 18.37 -16.86
C ALA A 50 10.45 17.55 -16.30
N GLU A 51 11.36 17.09 -17.16
CA GLU A 51 12.57 16.37 -16.74
C GLU A 51 13.48 17.27 -15.88
N ALA A 52 13.63 18.55 -16.21
CA ALA A 52 14.38 19.50 -15.40
C ALA A 52 13.75 19.69 -14.01
N THR A 53 12.43 19.87 -13.93
CA THR A 53 11.71 19.93 -12.66
C THR A 53 11.91 18.65 -11.85
N ASP A 54 11.78 17.48 -12.48
CA ASP A 54 11.97 16.18 -11.82
C ASP A 54 13.38 16.04 -11.22
N ILE A 55 14.41 16.45 -11.95
CA ILE A 55 15.80 16.43 -11.47
C ILE A 55 15.97 17.39 -10.28
N LEU A 56 15.39 18.59 -10.35
CA LEU A 56 15.45 19.57 -9.25
C LEU A 56 14.79 19.00 -7.98
N LEU A 57 13.60 18.42 -8.10
CA LEU A 57 12.88 17.81 -6.99
C LEU A 57 13.73 16.70 -6.33
N LYS A 58 14.33 15.82 -7.13
CA LYS A 58 15.15 14.69 -6.66
C LYS A 58 16.50 15.10 -6.08
N SER A 59 16.98 16.29 -6.43
CA SER A 59 18.23 16.81 -5.86
C SER A 59 18.07 17.25 -4.40
N SER A 60 16.83 17.51 -3.96
CA SER A 60 16.56 17.88 -2.58
C SER A 60 16.56 16.67 -1.66
N GLN A 61 17.20 16.79 -0.49
CA GLN A 61 17.07 15.78 0.56
C GLN A 61 15.66 15.77 1.19
N LYS A 62 14.98 16.92 1.17
CA LYS A 62 13.63 17.07 1.72
C LYS A 62 12.89 18.20 1.01
N LEU A 63 11.77 17.87 0.40
CA LEU A 63 10.89 18.84 -0.25
C LEU A 63 9.94 19.43 0.78
N ASN A 64 10.12 20.72 1.08
CA ASN A 64 9.12 21.45 1.85
C ASN A 64 7.85 21.65 1.02
N LEU A 65 6.76 22.00 1.68
CA LEU A 65 5.47 22.17 1.02
C LEU A 65 5.47 23.30 -0.02
N ASP A 66 6.16 24.42 0.22
CA ASP A 66 6.20 25.53 -0.73
C ASP A 66 6.82 25.11 -2.07
N ASP A 67 7.88 24.30 -2.03
CA ASP A 67 8.54 23.73 -3.19
C ASP A 67 7.63 22.72 -3.93
N GLN A 68 6.86 21.92 -3.18
CA GLN A 68 5.86 21.00 -3.75
C GLN A 68 4.76 21.77 -4.49
N VAL A 69 4.23 22.82 -3.87
CA VAL A 69 3.20 23.69 -4.45
C VAL A 69 3.72 24.39 -5.71
N ALA A 70 4.92 24.99 -5.65
CA ALA A 70 5.53 25.64 -6.81
C ALA A 70 5.71 24.67 -7.98
N SER A 71 6.10 23.44 -7.68
CA SER A 71 6.29 22.38 -8.69
C SER A 71 4.97 21.88 -9.26
N GLY A 72 3.92 21.75 -8.44
CA GLY A 72 2.57 21.48 -8.91
C GLY A 72 2.08 22.54 -9.90
N TYR A 73 2.34 23.82 -9.65
CA TYR A 73 2.03 24.89 -10.61
C TYR A 73 2.81 24.78 -11.93
N ILE A 74 4.08 24.33 -11.88
CA ILE A 74 4.85 24.06 -13.10
C ILE A 74 4.17 22.96 -13.90
N ILE A 75 3.87 21.82 -13.26
CA ILE A 75 3.18 20.68 -13.86
C ILE A 75 1.87 21.12 -14.51
N GLY A 76 1.03 21.90 -13.81
CA GLY A 76 -0.22 22.36 -14.38
C GLY A 76 -0.06 23.26 -15.62
N LYS A 77 0.99 24.09 -15.68
CA LYS A 77 1.28 24.87 -16.91
C LYS A 77 1.70 23.97 -18.07
N LEU A 78 2.48 22.93 -17.78
CA LEU A 78 2.91 21.95 -18.77
C LEU A 78 1.72 21.11 -19.27
N ALA A 79 0.83 20.66 -18.38
CA ALA A 79 -0.41 19.96 -18.70
C ALA A 79 -1.31 20.78 -19.63
N ARG A 80 -1.61 22.04 -19.27
CA ARG A 80 -2.39 22.95 -20.13
C ARG A 80 -1.74 23.22 -21.49
N SER A 81 -0.41 23.31 -21.53
CA SER A 81 0.32 23.46 -22.79
C SER A 81 0.14 22.22 -23.67
N MET A 82 0.14 21.04 -23.05
CA MET A 82 -0.05 19.75 -23.70
C MET A 82 -1.48 19.59 -24.26
N GLU A 83 -2.51 19.97 -23.50
CA GLU A 83 -3.90 20.01 -23.98
C GLU A 83 -4.04 20.86 -25.25
N ARG A 84 -3.45 22.07 -25.25
CA ARG A 84 -3.45 22.97 -26.41
C ARG A 84 -2.77 22.34 -27.62
N LEU A 85 -1.65 21.63 -27.42
CA LEU A 85 -0.94 20.94 -28.50
C LEU A 85 -1.75 19.76 -29.04
N SER A 86 -2.37 18.97 -28.17
CA SER A 86 -3.29 17.90 -28.56
C SER A 86 -4.44 18.44 -29.41
N GLY A 87 -5.12 19.51 -28.96
CA GLY A 87 -6.17 20.18 -29.72
C GLY A 87 -5.71 20.83 -31.04
N SER A 88 -4.40 21.05 -31.19
CA SER A 88 -3.80 21.54 -32.44
C SER A 88 -3.45 20.40 -33.43
N GLY A 89 -3.74 19.15 -33.09
CA GLY A 89 -3.51 17.98 -33.93
C GLY A 89 -2.08 17.41 -33.87
N VAL A 90 -1.34 17.68 -32.79
CA VAL A 90 -0.05 16.99 -32.58
C VAL A 90 -0.32 15.50 -32.33
N ARG A 91 0.47 14.64 -32.99
CA ARG A 91 0.27 13.18 -32.92
C ARG A 91 0.70 12.60 -31.59
N PHE A 92 0.09 11.48 -31.25
CA PHE A 92 0.41 10.70 -30.05
C PHE A 92 1.91 10.45 -29.86
N VAL A 93 2.61 10.00 -30.92
CA VAL A 93 4.04 9.62 -30.84
C VAL A 93 4.94 10.78 -30.42
N ASP A 94 4.53 12.01 -30.71
CA ASP A 94 5.27 13.23 -30.41
C ASP A 94 4.88 13.78 -29.01
N LEU A 95 3.63 13.57 -28.57
CA LEU A 95 3.15 13.98 -27.25
C LEU A 95 3.54 13.02 -26.12
N ARG A 96 3.60 11.71 -26.38
CA ARG A 96 3.81 10.67 -25.37
C ARG A 96 5.06 10.88 -24.50
N PRO A 97 6.24 11.24 -25.03
CA PRO A 97 7.43 11.46 -24.20
C PRO A 97 7.25 12.62 -23.21
N ALA A 98 6.57 13.69 -23.63
CA ALA A 98 6.26 14.84 -22.79
C ALA A 98 5.24 14.48 -21.70
N ALA A 99 4.20 13.71 -22.08
CA ALA A 99 3.20 13.18 -21.17
C ALA A 99 3.85 12.34 -20.05
N SER A 100 4.70 11.39 -20.45
CA SER A 100 5.40 10.51 -19.52
C SER A 100 6.31 11.29 -18.58
N ALA A 101 7.00 12.32 -19.09
CA ALA A 101 7.85 13.16 -18.25
C ALA A 101 7.04 13.91 -17.18
N ILE A 102 5.86 14.45 -17.53
CA ILE A 102 4.97 15.10 -16.55
C ILE A 102 4.50 14.10 -15.48
N VAL A 103 4.08 12.90 -15.89
CA VAL A 103 3.66 11.83 -14.95
C VAL A 103 4.81 11.42 -14.03
N ASP A 104 6.04 11.31 -14.56
CA ASP A 104 7.23 11.02 -13.76
C ASP A 104 7.55 12.15 -12.77
N THR A 105 7.37 13.41 -13.14
CA THR A 105 7.51 14.55 -12.20
C THR A 105 6.42 14.53 -11.13
N ALA A 106 5.18 14.24 -11.51
CA ALA A 106 4.06 14.11 -10.58
C ALA A 106 4.30 12.98 -9.57
N SER A 107 4.82 11.84 -10.04
CA SER A 107 5.24 10.72 -9.19
C SER A 107 6.16 11.17 -8.06
N THR A 108 7.17 12.00 -8.38
CA THR A 108 8.14 12.50 -7.39
C THR A 108 7.46 13.39 -6.33
N LEU A 109 6.47 14.18 -6.73
CA LEU A 109 5.72 15.03 -5.79
C LEU A 109 4.80 14.21 -4.90
N VAL A 110 4.15 13.18 -5.44
CA VAL A 110 3.32 12.24 -4.67
C VAL A 110 4.16 11.56 -3.59
N GLU A 111 5.34 11.06 -3.94
CA GLU A 111 6.29 10.45 -2.97
C GLU A 111 6.76 11.46 -1.91
N ALA A 112 7.04 12.70 -2.31
CA ALA A 112 7.48 13.74 -1.39
C ALA A 112 6.39 14.19 -0.39
N GLY A 113 5.12 14.04 -0.75
CA GLY A 113 3.98 14.29 0.12
C GLY A 113 3.76 13.21 1.19
N VAL A 114 4.49 12.10 1.15
CA VAL A 114 4.33 10.99 2.10
C VAL A 114 5.01 11.31 3.43
N GLN A 115 4.16 11.64 4.42
CA GLN A 115 4.37 11.57 5.87
C GLN A 115 5.55 12.36 6.47
N GLU A 116 5.30 13.63 6.80
CA GLU A 116 5.94 14.22 7.98
C GLU A 116 4.99 14.08 9.18
N GLN A 117 5.33 13.25 10.16
CA GLN A 117 4.55 13.18 11.41
C GLN A 117 4.72 14.50 12.17
N VAL A 118 3.62 15.09 12.64
CA VAL A 118 3.68 16.26 13.53
C VAL A 118 4.29 15.83 14.87
N GLU A 119 5.60 16.03 15.01
CA GLU A 119 6.31 15.83 16.27
C GLU A 119 6.17 17.07 17.16
N LEU A 120 5.55 16.88 18.32
CA LEU A 120 5.57 17.86 19.42
C LEU A 120 6.35 17.24 20.58
N GLU A 121 7.39 17.93 21.06
CA GLU A 121 8.20 17.46 22.19
C GLU A 121 7.35 17.29 23.46
N ASP A 122 7.35 16.08 24.05
CA ASP A 122 6.69 15.85 25.35
C ASP A 122 7.60 16.28 26.52
N GLN A 123 7.38 17.52 26.97
CA GLN A 123 8.07 18.08 28.14
C GLN A 123 7.33 17.79 29.46
N SER A 124 6.36 16.87 29.48
CA SER A 124 5.59 16.51 30.67
C SER A 124 6.45 16.00 31.82
N HIS A 125 7.60 15.41 31.53
CA HIS A 125 8.53 14.88 32.53
C HIS A 125 9.08 15.98 33.46
N PHE A 126 9.21 17.22 32.97
CA PHE A 126 9.58 18.40 33.78
C PHE A 126 8.45 18.93 34.67
N LEU A 127 7.23 18.43 34.51
CA LEU A 127 6.06 18.87 35.29
C LEU A 127 5.82 17.98 36.52
N PRO A 128 5.28 18.55 37.62
CA PRO A 128 4.81 17.76 38.76
C PRO A 128 3.79 16.69 38.36
N PRO A 129 3.76 15.49 38.99
CA PRO A 129 2.88 14.37 38.59
C PRO A 129 1.40 14.75 38.41
N ARG A 130 0.88 15.64 39.26
CA ARG A 130 -0.51 16.13 39.20
C ARG A 130 -0.84 16.95 37.93
N LYS A 131 0.16 17.51 37.26
CA LYS A 131 0.00 18.33 36.03
C LYS A 131 0.32 17.56 34.75
N ARG A 132 0.98 16.40 34.83
CA ARG A 132 1.43 15.62 33.66
C ARG A 132 0.28 15.21 32.76
N LYS A 133 -0.75 14.58 33.33
CA LYS A 133 -1.93 14.11 32.58
C LYS A 133 -2.59 15.24 31.78
N ARG A 134 -2.86 16.39 32.43
CA ARG A 134 -3.48 17.55 31.80
C ARG A 134 -2.60 18.17 30.69
N TYR A 135 -1.29 18.13 30.86
CA TYR A 135 -0.36 18.60 29.82
C TYR A 135 -0.35 17.65 28.62
N GLN A 136 -0.28 16.34 28.85
CA GLN A 136 -0.32 15.33 27.78
C GLN A 136 -1.64 15.41 27.00
N GLU A 137 -2.78 15.56 27.66
CA GLU A 137 -4.08 15.76 26.99
C GLU A 137 -4.10 17.03 26.12
N LYS A 138 -3.48 18.13 26.60
CA LYS A 138 -3.35 19.37 25.82
C LYS A 138 -2.44 19.17 24.61
N LEU A 139 -1.29 18.52 24.81
CA LEU A 139 -0.32 18.23 23.76
C LEU A 139 -0.92 17.34 22.68
N GLU A 140 -1.67 16.30 23.06
CA GLU A 140 -2.35 15.40 22.13
C GLU A 140 -3.43 16.14 21.33
N LYS A 141 -4.17 17.05 21.97
CA LYS A 141 -5.13 17.91 21.28
C LYS A 141 -4.44 18.82 20.25
N GLU A 142 -3.36 19.50 20.64
CA GLU A 142 -2.59 20.37 19.74
C GLU A 142 -1.99 19.57 18.57
N ARG A 143 -1.48 18.35 18.84
CA ARG A 143 -0.97 17.44 17.81
C ARG A 143 -2.06 17.09 16.80
N LYS A 144 -3.27 16.75 17.29
CA LYS A 144 -4.42 16.43 16.42
C LYS A 144 -4.84 17.63 15.56
N GLU A 145 -4.87 18.84 16.13
CA GLU A 145 -5.22 20.06 15.39
C GLU A 145 -4.19 20.34 14.29
N LYS A 146 -2.89 20.32 14.61
CA LYS A 146 -1.81 20.49 13.62
C LYS A 146 -1.79 19.41 12.54
N GLN A 147 -2.01 18.15 12.92
CA GLN A 147 -2.09 17.05 11.95
C GLN A 147 -3.27 17.23 11.00
N GLN A 148 -4.43 17.68 11.49
CA GLN A 148 -5.58 17.96 10.62
C GLN A 148 -5.34 19.14 9.67
N GLU A 149 -4.60 20.17 10.10
CA GLU A 149 -4.20 21.27 9.24
C GLU A 149 -3.26 20.80 8.12
N GLN A 150 -2.28 19.96 8.46
CA GLN A 150 -1.37 19.36 7.50
C GLN A 150 -2.11 18.45 6.50
N TRP A 151 -3.00 17.58 6.97
CA TRP A 151 -3.79 16.69 6.10
C TRP A 151 -4.66 17.46 5.10
N LYS A 152 -5.25 18.59 5.49
CA LYS A 152 -6.01 19.43 4.56
C LYS A 152 -5.14 19.95 3.42
N LEU A 153 -3.90 20.29 3.75
CA LEU A 153 -2.96 20.89 2.83
C LEU A 153 -2.37 19.85 1.88
N GLU A 154 -1.99 18.69 2.41
CA GLU A 154 -1.59 17.52 1.61
C GLU A 154 -2.72 17.09 0.67
N LYS A 155 -3.95 17.01 1.17
CA LYS A 155 -5.13 16.70 0.35
C LYS A 155 -5.26 17.67 -0.82
N GLU A 156 -5.21 18.97 -0.57
CA GLU A 156 -5.36 19.99 -1.62
C GLU A 156 -4.27 19.86 -2.69
N VAL A 157 -3.01 19.73 -2.26
CA VAL A 157 -1.85 19.63 -3.17
C VAL A 157 -1.93 18.36 -4.02
N ILE A 158 -2.17 17.20 -3.41
CA ILE A 158 -2.23 15.93 -4.13
C ILE A 158 -3.47 15.86 -5.02
N SER A 159 -4.63 16.36 -4.57
CA SER A 159 -5.86 16.38 -5.39
C SER A 159 -5.66 17.23 -6.65
N GLN A 160 -5.08 18.44 -6.50
CA GLN A 160 -4.78 19.30 -7.63
C GLN A 160 -3.75 18.68 -8.57
N LEU A 161 -2.72 18.02 -8.03
CA LEU A 161 -1.74 17.33 -8.85
C LEU A 161 -2.35 16.19 -9.66
N MET A 162 -3.23 15.38 -9.05
CA MET A 162 -3.92 14.29 -9.73
C MET A 162 -4.89 14.81 -10.81
N GLU A 163 -5.51 15.96 -10.61
CA GLU A 163 -6.30 16.65 -11.65
C GLU A 163 -5.42 17.02 -12.86
N GLU A 164 -4.22 17.56 -12.63
CA GLU A 164 -3.29 17.89 -13.73
C GLU A 164 -2.75 16.64 -14.44
N VAL A 165 -2.56 15.52 -13.73
CA VAL A 165 -2.26 14.21 -14.35
C VAL A 165 -3.44 13.73 -15.20
N ASN A 166 -4.67 13.93 -14.73
CA ASN A 166 -5.87 13.60 -15.50
C ASN A 166 -5.98 14.43 -16.78
N ASN A 167 -5.68 15.73 -16.71
CA ASN A 167 -5.62 16.62 -17.87
C ASN A 167 -4.59 16.13 -18.90
N VAL A 168 -3.42 15.67 -18.44
CA VAL A 168 -2.41 15.04 -19.30
C VAL A 168 -2.94 13.76 -19.94
N ALA A 169 -3.62 12.90 -19.16
CA ALA A 169 -4.24 11.67 -19.66
C ALA A 169 -5.22 11.98 -20.80
N GLN A 170 -6.16 12.89 -20.57
CA GLN A 170 -7.14 13.33 -21.56
C GLN A 170 -6.48 13.94 -22.80
N ALA A 171 -5.42 14.73 -22.64
CA ALA A 171 -4.67 15.27 -23.76
C ALA A 171 -4.04 14.17 -24.63
N VAL A 172 -3.57 13.06 -24.01
CA VAL A 172 -3.06 11.89 -24.73
C VAL A 172 -4.19 11.14 -25.42
N SER A 173 -5.30 10.86 -24.72
CA SER A 173 -6.45 10.12 -25.27
C SER A 173 -7.09 10.84 -26.46
N ASN A 174 -7.09 12.19 -26.45
CA ASN A 174 -7.61 13.00 -27.56
C ASN A 174 -6.64 13.18 -28.74
N SER A 175 -5.40 12.68 -28.64
CA SER A 175 -4.40 12.87 -29.69
C SER A 175 -4.66 11.97 -30.91
N LEU A 176 -4.02 12.28 -32.04
CA LEU A 176 -4.17 11.47 -33.26
C LEU A 176 -3.31 10.20 -33.18
N GLU A 177 -3.85 9.09 -33.69
CA GLU A 177 -3.15 7.80 -33.84
C GLU A 177 -2.73 7.17 -32.49
N VAL A 178 -3.56 7.30 -31.46
CA VAL A 178 -3.37 6.60 -30.18
C VAL A 178 -3.46 5.07 -30.44
N PRO A 179 -2.51 4.22 -29.94
CA PRO A 179 -2.37 2.76 -30.21
C PRO A 179 -3.61 1.83 -29.94
N GLY A 180 -3.53 0.78 -29.12
CA GLY A 180 -4.65 0.04 -28.47
C GLY A 180 -4.74 0.28 -26.94
N SER A 181 -3.55 0.37 -26.35
CA SER A 181 -3.29 0.64 -24.94
C SER A 181 -2.01 1.48 -24.85
N THR A 182 -1.88 2.35 -23.86
CA THR A 182 -0.69 3.16 -23.64
C THR A 182 -0.33 3.26 -22.18
N ILE A 183 0.97 3.22 -21.93
CA ILE A 183 1.56 3.37 -20.61
C ILE A 183 2.39 4.66 -20.58
N LEU A 184 2.16 5.46 -19.54
CA LEU A 184 2.85 6.70 -19.18
C LEU A 184 3.48 6.57 -17.79
N GLY A 185 4.66 7.13 -17.60
CA GLY A 185 5.40 7.07 -16.33
C GLY A 185 6.22 5.78 -16.14
N THR A 186 7.18 5.84 -15.22
CA THR A 186 8.23 4.80 -15.09
C THR A 186 8.65 4.45 -13.68
N ARG A 187 8.58 5.36 -12.69
CA ARG A 187 9.27 5.17 -11.39
C ARG A 187 8.37 4.59 -10.31
N SER A 188 7.43 5.40 -9.81
CA SER A 188 6.60 5.04 -8.66
C SER A 188 5.14 5.34 -8.84
N MET A 189 4.82 6.00 -9.95
CA MET A 189 3.48 6.17 -10.46
C MET A 189 3.50 5.75 -11.94
N GLN A 190 2.57 4.88 -12.33
CA GLN A 190 2.38 4.49 -13.72
C GLN A 190 0.91 4.58 -14.08
N LEU A 191 0.63 5.21 -15.22
CA LEU A 191 -0.70 5.42 -15.75
C LEU A 191 -0.87 4.61 -17.03
N VAL A 192 -1.92 3.79 -17.07
CA VAL A 192 -2.35 3.02 -18.24
C VAL A 192 -3.65 3.60 -18.74
N LEU A 193 -3.67 3.94 -20.03
CA LEU A 193 -4.84 4.39 -20.79
C LEU A 193 -5.15 3.30 -21.79
N ASP A 194 -6.38 2.78 -21.77
CA ASP A 194 -6.72 1.62 -22.56
C ASP A 194 -8.11 1.71 -23.17
N TRP A 195 -8.14 1.65 -24.49
CA TRP A 195 -9.32 1.79 -25.33
C TRP A 195 -9.57 0.53 -26.18
N GLU A 196 -8.84 -0.56 -25.95
CA GLU A 196 -9.13 -1.84 -26.59
C GLU A 196 -10.46 -2.40 -26.03
N SER A 197 -11.55 -1.86 -26.58
CA SER A 197 -12.93 -2.37 -26.65
C SER A 197 -13.63 -2.64 -25.33
N GLY A 198 -14.09 -1.56 -24.69
CA GLY A 198 -15.28 -1.60 -23.84
C GLY A 198 -15.32 -2.69 -22.76
N PRO A 199 -16.51 -3.21 -22.41
CA PRO A 199 -16.64 -4.35 -21.51
C PRO A 199 -16.20 -5.70 -22.14
N GLU A 200 -15.81 -5.73 -23.42
CA GLU A 200 -15.42 -6.92 -24.19
C GLU A 200 -13.94 -7.32 -24.01
N ARG A 201 -13.16 -6.58 -23.21
CA ARG A 201 -11.73 -6.78 -22.92
C ARG A 201 -11.34 -8.21 -22.52
N GLY A 202 -12.29 -9.01 -22.04
CA GLY A 202 -12.09 -10.39 -21.64
C GLY A 202 -11.15 -10.52 -20.43
N ASP A 203 -10.75 -11.76 -20.13
CA ASP A 203 -9.97 -12.13 -18.94
C ASP A 203 -8.48 -11.69 -18.97
N VAL A 204 -8.07 -10.84 -19.91
CA VAL A 204 -6.67 -10.43 -20.06
C VAL A 204 -6.31 -9.41 -18.99
N PRO A 205 -5.36 -9.73 -18.09
CA PRO A 205 -5.00 -8.82 -17.02
C PRO A 205 -4.12 -7.68 -17.54
N VAL A 206 -4.27 -6.50 -16.94
CA VAL A 206 -3.34 -5.38 -17.09
C VAL A 206 -2.33 -5.44 -15.95
N SER A 207 -1.05 -5.49 -16.29
CA SER A 207 0.04 -5.50 -15.32
C SER A 207 0.80 -4.17 -15.32
N ILE A 208 1.04 -3.66 -14.13
CA ILE A 208 1.86 -2.47 -13.83
C ILE A 208 2.78 -2.81 -12.65
N PRO A 209 3.87 -2.06 -12.41
CA PRO A 209 4.78 -2.34 -11.28
C PRO A 209 4.06 -2.38 -9.92
N ALA A 210 3.06 -1.53 -9.72
CA ALA A 210 2.26 -1.49 -8.51
C ALA A 210 1.32 -2.70 -8.36
N GLY A 211 1.05 -3.48 -9.41
CA GLY A 211 0.04 -4.53 -9.32
C GLY A 211 -0.52 -5.05 -10.63
N GLN A 212 -1.58 -5.84 -10.54
CA GLN A 212 -2.27 -6.39 -11.70
C GLN A 212 -3.78 -6.25 -11.54
N VAL A 213 -4.47 -5.87 -12.61
CA VAL A 213 -5.93 -5.76 -12.66
C VAL A 213 -6.46 -6.79 -13.64
N ARG A 214 -7.39 -7.64 -13.19
CA ARG A 214 -8.15 -8.54 -14.07
C ARG A 214 -9.62 -8.19 -13.98
N PHE A 215 -10.18 -7.86 -15.14
CA PHE A 215 -11.55 -7.37 -15.27
C PHE A 215 -12.57 -8.51 -15.21
N PRO A 216 -13.78 -8.23 -14.71
CA PRO A 216 -14.87 -9.18 -14.77
C PRO A 216 -15.37 -9.37 -16.20
N ALA A 217 -16.17 -10.41 -16.44
CA ALA A 217 -16.79 -10.62 -17.75
C ALA A 217 -17.72 -9.46 -18.15
N GLU A 218 -17.84 -9.21 -19.46
CA GLU A 218 -18.65 -8.12 -20.07
C GLU A 218 -20.04 -7.97 -19.45
N ARG A 219 -20.73 -9.09 -19.20
CA ARG A 219 -22.06 -9.15 -18.59
C ARG A 219 -22.14 -8.38 -17.26
N ALA A 220 -21.07 -8.38 -16.46
CA ALA A 220 -21.04 -7.70 -15.17
C ALA A 220 -20.87 -6.19 -15.33
N LEU A 221 -20.26 -5.74 -16.43
CA LEU A 221 -19.98 -4.33 -16.73
C LEU A 221 -21.07 -3.68 -17.59
N SER A 222 -21.80 -4.47 -18.39
CA SER A 222 -22.88 -4.00 -19.27
C SER A 222 -23.94 -3.11 -18.61
N PRO A 223 -24.31 -3.25 -17.31
CA PRO A 223 -25.24 -2.32 -16.67
C PRO A 223 -24.69 -0.90 -16.50
N PHE A 224 -23.37 -0.73 -16.49
CA PHE A 224 -22.68 0.53 -16.23
C PHE A 224 -22.22 1.21 -17.52
N ALA A 225 -21.76 0.44 -18.51
CA ALA A 225 -21.29 0.93 -19.79
C ALA A 225 -22.33 0.70 -20.89
N SER A 226 -23.21 1.69 -21.13
CA SER A 226 -24.23 1.63 -22.20
C SER A 226 -23.67 1.95 -23.60
N SER A 227 -22.48 2.56 -23.66
CA SER A 227 -21.76 2.92 -24.89
C SER A 227 -20.61 1.94 -25.13
N PRO A 228 -20.33 1.54 -26.38
CA PRO A 228 -19.14 0.74 -26.70
C PRO A 228 -17.82 1.51 -26.52
N ASP A 229 -17.89 2.85 -26.53
CA ASP A 229 -16.73 3.74 -26.44
C ASP A 229 -16.49 4.16 -24.99
N VAL A 230 -15.82 3.29 -24.22
CA VAL A 230 -15.34 3.60 -22.86
C VAL A 230 -13.85 3.37 -22.77
N GLU A 231 -13.18 4.16 -21.93
CA GLU A 231 -11.74 4.10 -21.68
C GLU A 231 -11.47 3.60 -20.27
N TRP A 232 -10.56 2.64 -20.14
CA TRP A 232 -10.03 2.22 -18.84
C TRP A 232 -8.82 3.06 -18.50
N LYS A 233 -8.86 3.71 -17.34
CA LYS A 233 -7.74 4.42 -16.78
C LYS A 233 -7.29 3.74 -15.49
N ILE A 234 -6.07 3.23 -15.50
CA ILE A 234 -5.48 2.50 -14.37
C ILE A 234 -4.23 3.22 -13.91
N THR A 235 -4.20 3.61 -12.65
CA THR A 235 -3.05 4.31 -12.06
C THR A 235 -2.48 3.47 -10.94
N GLY A 236 -1.21 3.06 -11.06
CA GLY A 236 -0.49 2.35 -9.99
C GLY A 236 0.43 3.28 -9.25
N PHE A 237 0.46 3.17 -7.93
CA PHE A 237 1.36 3.87 -7.03
C PHE A 237 2.12 2.85 -6.16
N ASN A 238 3.44 3.01 -6.03
CA ASN A 238 4.24 2.14 -5.16
C ASN A 238 3.95 2.39 -3.68
N ASP A 239 3.64 3.64 -3.33
CA ASP A 239 3.28 4.08 -1.98
C ASP A 239 1.86 4.68 -2.00
N ASN A 240 1.21 4.72 -0.83
CA ASN A 240 -0.14 5.23 -0.71
C ASN A 240 -0.18 6.76 -0.93
N PRO A 241 -0.87 7.29 -1.97
CA PRO A 241 -1.01 8.72 -2.17
C PRO A 241 -2.17 9.33 -1.35
N TYR A 242 -3.07 8.52 -0.79
CA TYR A 242 -4.25 8.94 -0.02
C TYR A 242 -3.98 8.81 1.48
N VAL A 243 -3.31 9.82 2.04
CA VAL A 243 -2.73 9.80 3.40
C VAL A 243 -3.43 10.71 4.42
N TRP A 244 -4.45 11.47 3.99
CA TRP A 244 -5.09 12.52 4.81
C TRP A 244 -6.21 12.02 5.72
N ASP A 245 -6.13 10.77 6.18
CA ASP A 245 -6.98 10.19 7.21
C ASP A 245 -6.25 9.10 8.00
N ARG A 246 -6.72 8.80 9.22
CA ARG A 246 -6.12 7.77 10.08
C ARG A 246 -6.14 6.38 9.48
N SER A 247 -7.16 6.05 8.69
CA SER A 247 -7.27 4.75 8.03
C SER A 247 -6.11 4.49 7.05
N ALA A 248 -5.41 5.54 6.61
CA ALA A 248 -4.23 5.42 5.76
C ALA A 248 -2.98 4.88 6.50
N GLU A 249 -2.95 4.96 7.83
CA GLU A 249 -1.79 4.52 8.65
C GLU A 249 -1.50 3.03 8.49
N ASP A 250 -2.55 2.22 8.26
CA ASP A 250 -2.44 0.77 8.17
C ASP A 250 -2.28 0.27 6.72
N ILE A 251 -2.34 1.16 5.72
CA ILE A 251 -2.15 0.80 4.30
C ILE A 251 -0.66 0.57 4.05
N HIS A 252 -0.29 -0.70 3.87
CA HIS A 252 1.09 -1.14 3.72
C HIS A 252 1.27 -1.99 2.46
N SER A 253 0.69 -1.52 1.36
CA SER A 253 0.87 -2.06 0.02
C SER A 253 1.06 -0.92 -0.97
N SER A 254 1.35 -1.28 -2.22
CA SER A 254 1.05 -0.40 -3.35
C SER A 254 -0.44 -0.08 -3.42
N VAL A 255 -0.77 0.96 -4.18
CA VAL A 255 -2.15 1.37 -4.47
C VAL A 255 -2.41 1.27 -5.96
N VAL A 256 -3.56 0.73 -6.34
CA VAL A 256 -4.00 0.68 -7.75
C VAL A 256 -5.38 1.31 -7.85
N ASP A 257 -5.44 2.42 -8.57
CA ASP A 257 -6.66 3.13 -8.94
C ASP A 257 -7.17 2.64 -10.29
N VAL A 258 -8.43 2.24 -10.34
CA VAL A 258 -9.09 1.74 -11.54
C VAL A 258 -10.33 2.59 -11.75
N THR A 259 -10.38 3.26 -12.89
CA THR A 259 -11.50 4.12 -13.29
C THR A 259 -11.94 3.75 -14.69
N LEU A 260 -13.24 3.91 -14.94
CA LEU A 260 -13.87 3.71 -16.23
C LEU A 260 -14.41 5.07 -16.68
N GLU A 261 -14.05 5.51 -17.87
CA GLU A 261 -14.43 6.82 -18.38
C GLU A 261 -15.26 6.70 -19.66
N ASP A 262 -16.17 7.66 -19.85
CA ASP A 262 -16.90 7.83 -21.10
C ASP A 262 -16.03 8.53 -22.17
N SER A 263 -16.56 8.63 -23.40
CA SER A 263 -15.86 9.29 -24.51
C SER A 263 -15.56 10.78 -24.30
N LEU A 264 -16.09 11.39 -23.24
CA LEU A 264 -15.86 12.79 -22.87
C LEU A 264 -14.85 12.91 -21.71
N GLY A 265 -14.33 11.79 -21.20
CA GLY A 265 -13.44 11.74 -20.05
C GLY A 265 -14.15 11.90 -18.71
N ASN A 266 -15.46 11.71 -18.64
CA ASN A 266 -16.19 11.68 -17.38
C ASN A 266 -16.15 10.28 -16.78
N GLU A 267 -15.90 10.19 -15.47
CA GLU A 267 -15.92 8.94 -14.74
C GLU A 267 -17.33 8.33 -14.71
N ILE A 268 -17.41 7.04 -15.04
CA ILE A 268 -18.60 6.20 -14.95
C ILE A 268 -18.54 5.48 -13.59
N PRO A 269 -19.44 5.80 -12.64
CA PRO A 269 -19.43 5.16 -11.33
C PRO A 269 -19.86 3.69 -11.45
N VAL A 270 -19.00 2.79 -10.97
CA VAL A 270 -19.25 1.34 -10.99
C VAL A 270 -19.27 0.81 -9.55
N ASN A 271 -20.40 0.26 -9.14
CA ASN A 271 -20.59 -0.34 -7.81
C ASN A 271 -21.64 -1.47 -7.85
N GLY A 272 -21.42 -2.53 -7.08
CA GLY A 272 -22.32 -3.69 -6.99
C GLY A 272 -22.17 -4.65 -8.17
N LEU A 273 -20.96 -4.84 -8.68
CA LEU A 273 -20.65 -5.81 -9.72
C LEU A 273 -21.06 -7.22 -9.28
N THR A 274 -21.76 -7.92 -10.17
CA THR A 274 -22.17 -9.32 -9.94
C THR A 274 -21.00 -10.31 -9.96
N GLU A 275 -19.89 -9.90 -10.56
CA GLU A 275 -18.63 -10.62 -10.62
C GLU A 275 -17.52 -9.66 -10.21
N ALA A 276 -16.72 -10.05 -9.22
CA ALA A 276 -15.72 -9.17 -8.66
C ALA A 276 -14.58 -8.88 -9.65
N ILE A 277 -14.12 -7.63 -9.67
CA ILE A 277 -12.82 -7.28 -10.25
C ILE A 277 -11.71 -7.88 -9.38
N THR A 278 -10.67 -8.42 -10.00
CA THR A 278 -9.51 -8.97 -9.27
C THR A 278 -8.37 -7.96 -9.33
N ILE A 279 -7.90 -7.48 -8.18
CA ILE A 279 -6.77 -6.56 -8.05
C ILE A 279 -5.65 -7.25 -7.29
N VAL A 280 -4.45 -7.30 -7.85
CA VAL A 280 -3.25 -7.81 -7.20
C VAL A 280 -2.40 -6.60 -6.79
N LEU A 281 -2.07 -6.50 -5.50
CA LEU A 281 -1.33 -5.39 -4.91
C LEU A 281 -0.03 -5.91 -4.29
N GLN A 282 1.06 -5.14 -4.44
CA GLN A 282 2.37 -5.47 -3.90
C GLN A 282 2.40 -5.15 -2.41
N ASN A 283 2.73 -6.13 -1.57
CA ASN A 283 2.81 -5.93 -0.13
C ASN A 283 4.15 -5.28 0.26
N ASN A 284 4.13 -4.44 1.29
CA ASN A 284 5.38 -3.93 1.87
C ASN A 284 6.14 -5.08 2.58
N PRO A 285 7.36 -5.45 2.12
CA PRO A 285 8.14 -6.54 2.72
C PRO A 285 8.46 -6.32 4.20
N ALA A 286 8.46 -5.07 4.68
CA ALA A 286 8.69 -4.75 6.08
C ALA A 286 7.66 -5.35 7.03
N MET A 287 6.43 -5.59 6.56
CA MET A 287 5.35 -6.19 7.35
C MET A 287 5.54 -7.69 7.58
N PHE A 288 6.34 -8.35 6.73
CA PHE A 288 6.58 -9.79 6.75
C PHE A 288 8.00 -10.15 7.24
N LYS A 289 8.68 -9.20 7.89
CA LYS A 289 10.00 -9.45 8.51
C LYS A 289 9.88 -10.47 9.63
N VAL A 290 10.70 -11.51 9.53
CA VAL A 290 10.78 -12.58 10.54
C VAL A 290 11.19 -12.00 11.88
N SER A 291 10.41 -12.30 12.92
CA SER A 291 10.72 -11.91 14.30
C SER A 291 11.74 -12.85 14.95
N HIS A 292 12.04 -12.62 16.23
CA HIS A 292 12.97 -13.48 16.97
C HIS A 292 12.43 -14.91 17.08
N LEU A 293 13.24 -15.88 16.62
CA LEU A 293 12.94 -17.29 16.78
C LEU A 293 12.98 -17.67 18.27
N VAL A 294 12.01 -18.46 18.69
CA VAL A 294 11.93 -19.04 20.03
C VAL A 294 12.19 -20.54 19.97
N HIS A 295 12.72 -21.09 21.06
CA HIS A 295 12.94 -22.53 21.13
C HIS A 295 11.61 -23.27 21.21
N TYR A 296 11.44 -24.30 20.40
CA TYR A 296 10.30 -25.19 20.42
C TYR A 296 10.33 -26.00 21.73
N LYS A 297 9.60 -25.53 22.74
CA LYS A 297 9.59 -26.15 24.08
C LYS A 297 8.66 -27.34 24.10
N TYR A 298 9.27 -28.52 24.22
CA TYR A 298 8.61 -29.76 24.57
C TYR A 298 8.32 -29.77 26.08
N TYR A 299 7.06 -29.99 26.46
CA TYR A 299 6.70 -30.42 27.81
C TYR A 299 6.28 -31.87 27.71
N ASP A 300 6.66 -32.71 28.69
CA ASP A 300 6.17 -34.08 28.76
C ASP A 300 4.63 -34.06 28.71
N ASN A 301 4.06 -34.73 27.71
CA ASN A 301 2.63 -34.79 27.34
C ASN A 301 2.06 -33.65 26.46
N ALA A 302 2.88 -32.70 25.99
CA ALA A 302 2.45 -31.63 25.09
C ALA A 302 2.79 -31.92 23.63
N THR A 303 1.79 -31.94 22.76
CA THR A 303 1.95 -32.20 21.32
C THR A 303 1.90 -30.93 20.47
N MET A 304 1.58 -29.77 21.07
CA MET A 304 1.36 -28.51 20.34
C MET A 304 1.91 -27.31 21.12
N VAL A 305 2.41 -26.32 20.40
CA VAL A 305 2.69 -24.99 20.96
C VAL A 305 1.56 -24.04 20.62
N LEU A 306 1.05 -23.33 21.63
CA LEU A 306 -0.10 -22.46 21.52
C LEU A 306 0.30 -20.99 21.38
N ARG A 307 -0.47 -20.24 20.58
CA ARG A 307 -0.40 -18.78 20.44
C ARG A 307 -1.80 -18.18 20.47
N ASP A 308 -2.03 -17.25 21.38
CA ASP A 308 -3.28 -16.51 21.45
C ASP A 308 -3.25 -15.27 20.55
N PHE A 309 -4.40 -14.97 19.94
CA PHE A 309 -4.63 -13.73 19.20
C PHE A 309 -6.10 -13.32 19.28
N LYS A 310 -6.38 -12.05 18.99
CA LYS A 310 -7.75 -11.53 18.88
C LYS A 310 -8.10 -11.36 17.43
N ALA A 311 -9.28 -11.83 17.06
CA ALA A 311 -9.81 -11.67 15.72
C ALA A 311 -11.18 -11.00 15.77
N ARG A 312 -11.48 -10.23 14.72
CA ARG A 312 -12.81 -9.70 14.43
C ARG A 312 -13.46 -10.55 13.34
N GLU A 313 -14.77 -10.41 13.22
CA GLU A 313 -15.56 -11.00 12.14
C GLU A 313 -15.01 -10.58 10.78
N ASN A 314 -14.96 -11.53 9.84
CA ASN A 314 -14.48 -11.36 8.46
C ASN A 314 -13.03 -10.86 8.33
N GLN A 315 -12.24 -11.01 9.39
CA GLN A 315 -10.82 -10.66 9.34
C GLN A 315 -10.01 -11.81 8.72
N THR A 316 -9.06 -11.46 7.84
CA THR A 316 -8.12 -12.41 7.26
C THR A 316 -6.76 -12.24 7.94
N PHE A 317 -6.09 -13.36 8.23
CA PHE A 317 -4.74 -13.38 8.78
C PHE A 317 -3.80 -14.12 7.86
N GLY A 318 -2.65 -13.50 7.57
CA GLY A 318 -1.50 -14.16 6.97
C GLY A 318 -0.55 -14.64 8.05
N ILE A 319 -0.19 -15.92 8.01
CA ILE A 319 0.77 -16.51 8.95
C ILE A 319 2.02 -16.96 8.21
N THR A 320 3.16 -16.51 8.70
CA THR A 320 4.49 -16.96 8.28
C THR A 320 5.06 -17.87 9.35
N LEU A 321 5.12 -19.17 9.07
CA LEU A 321 5.83 -20.14 9.89
C LEU A 321 7.28 -20.20 9.43
N THR A 322 8.21 -19.82 10.30
CA THR A 322 9.64 -19.96 10.06
C THR A 322 10.23 -20.93 11.06
N VAL A 323 10.92 -21.96 10.59
CA VAL A 323 11.55 -22.98 11.42
C VAL A 323 13.01 -23.13 11.03
N GLN A 324 13.89 -23.04 12.01
CA GLN A 324 15.32 -23.28 11.86
C GLN A 324 15.69 -24.57 12.58
N THR A 325 16.24 -25.51 11.81
CA THR A 325 16.62 -26.84 12.31
C THR A 325 17.76 -27.44 11.47
N ASN A 326 18.36 -28.50 12.00
CA ASN A 326 19.38 -29.28 11.32
C ASN A 326 18.81 -30.54 10.66
N THR A 327 17.54 -30.84 10.92
CA THR A 327 16.79 -31.94 10.33
C THR A 327 15.81 -31.45 9.27
N TYR A 328 15.43 -32.33 8.36
CA TYR A 328 14.45 -31.98 7.34
C TYR A 328 13.03 -32.00 7.91
N ILE A 329 12.22 -30.99 7.61
CA ILE A 329 10.81 -30.93 8.02
C ILE A 329 9.95 -31.54 6.91
N SER A 330 9.31 -32.68 7.19
CA SER A 330 8.39 -33.30 6.23
C SER A 330 7.00 -32.69 6.29
N SER A 331 6.57 -32.24 7.48
CA SER A 331 5.22 -31.70 7.65
C SER A 331 5.03 -30.88 8.94
N ALA A 332 4.00 -30.05 8.96
CA ALA A 332 3.56 -29.31 10.14
C ALA A 332 2.03 -29.22 10.19
N ARG A 333 1.43 -29.44 11.38
CA ARG A 333 -0.02 -29.25 11.62
C ARG A 333 -0.25 -27.94 12.35
N ILE A 334 -1.20 -27.17 11.85
CA ILE A 334 -1.72 -25.99 12.52
C ILE A 334 -3.21 -26.21 12.78
N TYR A 335 -3.62 -25.92 14.00
CA TYR A 335 -5.01 -25.95 14.43
C TYR A 335 -5.39 -24.60 15.01
N GLY A 336 -6.66 -24.22 14.96
CA GLY A 336 -7.13 -23.04 15.66
C GLY A 336 -8.54 -23.19 16.20
N LYS A 337 -8.79 -22.53 17.32
CA LYS A 337 -10.05 -22.63 18.06
C LYS A 337 -10.38 -21.31 18.75
N MET A 338 -11.66 -20.95 18.76
CA MET A 338 -12.19 -19.78 19.47
C MET A 338 -12.51 -20.12 20.93
N GLY A 339 -12.01 -19.32 21.87
CA GLY A 339 -12.35 -19.42 23.28
C GLY A 339 -11.79 -20.64 24.02
N GLY A 340 -10.78 -21.33 23.46
CA GLY A 340 -10.10 -22.44 24.10
C GLY A 340 -8.94 -22.99 23.28
N ASP A 341 -8.19 -23.93 23.85
CA ASP A 341 -7.00 -24.52 23.23
C ASP A 341 -7.40 -25.58 22.18
N PRO A 342 -6.89 -25.51 20.94
CA PRO A 342 -7.18 -26.52 19.92
C PRO A 342 -6.45 -27.84 20.17
N ASN A 343 -7.02 -28.93 19.68
CA ASN A 343 -6.31 -30.20 19.49
C ASN A 343 -6.68 -30.86 18.13
N ASP A 344 -6.16 -32.06 17.89
CA ASP A 344 -6.35 -32.80 16.64
C ASP A 344 -7.81 -33.22 16.38
N THR A 345 -8.62 -33.33 17.43
CA THR A 345 -10.05 -33.70 17.35
C THR A 345 -11.02 -32.54 17.62
N ASP A 346 -10.58 -31.53 18.36
CA ASP A 346 -11.37 -30.39 18.79
C ASP A 346 -10.72 -29.07 18.36
N HIS A 347 -11.12 -28.61 17.17
CA HIS A 347 -10.65 -27.37 16.56
C HIS A 347 -11.73 -26.79 15.64
N ASP A 348 -11.67 -25.48 15.39
CA ASP A 348 -12.59 -24.80 14.46
C ASP A 348 -12.04 -24.79 13.03
N PHE A 349 -10.71 -24.79 12.88
CA PHE A 349 -10.03 -24.90 11.60
C PHE A 349 -8.66 -25.57 11.76
N SER A 350 -8.16 -26.12 10.65
CA SER A 350 -6.83 -26.72 10.59
C SER A 350 -6.16 -26.48 9.23
N LYS A 351 -4.83 -26.53 9.23
CA LYS A 351 -3.99 -26.43 8.05
C LYS A 351 -2.87 -27.46 8.16
N TRP A 352 -2.72 -28.25 7.10
CA TRP A 352 -1.62 -29.20 6.94
C TRP A 352 -0.62 -28.62 5.96
N LEU A 353 0.64 -28.54 6.38
CA LEU A 353 1.76 -28.15 5.54
C LEU A 353 2.62 -29.38 5.28
N THR A 354 3.00 -29.55 4.02
CA THR A 354 3.88 -30.59 3.51
C THR A 354 5.21 -29.98 3.08
N SER A 355 6.19 -30.80 2.73
CA SER A 355 7.49 -30.34 2.22
C SER A 355 7.40 -29.29 1.11
N ASP A 356 6.40 -29.40 0.25
CA ASP A 356 6.23 -28.54 -0.93
C ASP A 356 5.70 -27.15 -0.57
N ASP A 357 5.17 -26.97 0.64
CA ASP A 357 4.70 -25.69 1.17
C ASP A 357 5.83 -24.84 1.78
N PHE A 358 7.04 -25.39 1.92
CA PHE A 358 8.18 -24.72 2.54
C PHE A 358 9.22 -24.25 1.52
N ASP A 359 9.52 -22.96 1.56
CA ASP A 359 10.72 -22.40 0.98
C ASP A 359 11.92 -22.74 1.87
N ILE A 360 12.92 -23.41 1.29
CA ILE A 360 14.12 -23.86 2.01
C ILE A 360 15.30 -22.95 1.66
N SER A 361 15.95 -22.40 2.69
CA SER A 361 17.17 -21.61 2.56
C SER A 361 18.21 -22.01 3.61
N GLY A 362 19.46 -21.58 3.42
CA GLY A 362 20.55 -21.81 4.38
C GLY A 362 21.56 -22.87 3.94
N SER A 363 22.39 -23.30 4.88
CA SER A 363 23.52 -24.21 4.64
C SER A 363 23.24 -25.59 5.23
N VAL A 364 23.96 -26.60 4.74
CA VAL A 364 23.88 -27.97 5.29
C VAL A 364 24.22 -27.95 6.79
N GLY A 365 23.27 -28.39 7.62
CA GLY A 365 23.40 -28.38 9.08
C GLY A 365 22.86 -27.13 9.78
N SER A 366 22.22 -26.19 9.06
CA SER A 366 21.34 -25.16 9.62
C SER A 366 20.44 -24.61 8.51
N GLN A 367 19.31 -25.28 8.31
CA GLN A 367 18.33 -24.96 7.28
C GLN A 367 17.19 -24.15 7.89
N THR A 368 16.67 -23.21 7.10
CA THR A 368 15.50 -22.41 7.43
C THR A 368 14.38 -22.76 6.48
N PHE A 369 13.28 -23.28 7.03
CA PHE A 369 12.05 -23.62 6.34
C PHE A 369 11.04 -22.49 6.59
N THR A 370 10.52 -21.90 5.53
CA THR A 370 9.53 -20.81 5.63
C THR A 370 8.27 -21.19 4.86
N ALA A 371 7.11 -21.17 5.50
CA ALA A 371 5.83 -21.38 4.85
C ALA A 371 4.88 -20.21 5.15
N PHE A 372 4.06 -19.84 4.17
CA PHE A 372 3.02 -18.84 4.33
C PHE A 372 1.64 -19.42 4.04
N PHE A 373 0.67 -19.10 4.89
CA PHE A 373 -0.72 -19.51 4.67
C PHE A 373 -1.71 -18.51 5.27
N LEU A 374 -2.95 -18.58 4.78
CA LEU A 374 -4.03 -17.69 5.18
C LEU A 374 -5.01 -18.40 6.12
N ILE A 375 -5.57 -17.64 7.06
CA ILE A 375 -6.71 -18.01 7.88
C ILE A 375 -7.81 -16.97 7.68
N PHE A 376 -9.02 -17.45 7.39
CA PHE A 376 -10.21 -16.63 7.20
C PHE A 376 -11.14 -16.80 8.42
N VAL A 377 -11.28 -15.76 9.23
CA VAL A 377 -12.11 -15.78 10.44
C VAL A 377 -13.54 -15.33 10.08
N GLY A 378 -14.55 -16.15 10.39
CA GLY A 378 -15.95 -15.80 10.09
C GLY A 378 -16.92 -16.96 9.90
N ARG A 379 -16.45 -18.22 9.85
CA ARG A 379 -17.34 -19.39 9.63
C ARG A 379 -18.07 -19.91 10.88
N VAL A 380 -17.76 -19.42 12.09
CA VAL A 380 -18.31 -19.93 13.36
C VAL A 380 -18.72 -18.77 14.28
N ASN A 381 -19.99 -18.75 14.73
CA ASN A 381 -20.54 -17.90 15.80
C ASN A 381 -20.10 -16.41 15.82
N ASN A 382 -20.37 -15.65 14.74
CA ASN A 382 -20.02 -14.22 14.61
C ASN A 382 -18.51 -13.91 14.62
N GLY A 383 -17.64 -14.94 14.61
CA GLY A 383 -16.20 -14.90 14.31
C GLY A 383 -15.31 -14.06 15.22
N SER A 384 -15.87 -13.20 16.07
CA SER A 384 -15.15 -12.21 16.86
C SER A 384 -14.84 -12.76 18.24
N GLY A 385 -13.57 -12.77 18.62
CA GLY A 385 -13.19 -13.29 19.92
C GLY A 385 -11.70 -13.52 20.08
N GLN A 386 -11.36 -14.19 21.17
CA GLN A 386 -10.01 -14.69 21.41
C GLN A 386 -9.89 -16.06 20.76
N TYR A 387 -8.86 -16.22 19.92
CA TYR A 387 -8.52 -17.46 19.26
C TYR A 387 -7.17 -17.95 19.77
N THR A 388 -7.01 -19.26 19.81
CA THR A 388 -5.75 -19.92 20.11
C THR A 388 -5.35 -20.75 18.90
N LEU A 389 -4.11 -20.56 18.43
CA LEU A 389 -3.48 -21.30 17.36
C LEU A 389 -2.51 -22.32 17.94
N GLY A 390 -2.69 -23.60 17.60
CA GLY A 390 -1.79 -24.70 17.99
C GLY A 390 -0.92 -25.13 16.82
N LEU A 391 0.41 -25.20 17.05
CA LEU A 391 1.41 -25.65 16.09
C LEU A 391 2.06 -26.96 16.54
N GLN A 392 2.00 -27.98 15.70
CA GLN A 392 2.67 -29.27 15.88
C GLN A 392 3.66 -29.52 14.74
N ILE A 393 4.92 -29.78 15.10
CA ILE A 393 5.98 -30.18 14.15
C ILE A 393 6.65 -31.41 14.74
N ASP A 394 6.37 -32.59 14.17
CA ASP A 394 6.76 -33.87 14.76
C ASP A 394 8.29 -34.02 14.84
N GLU A 395 9.04 -33.56 13.82
CA GLU A 395 10.51 -33.60 13.79
C GLU A 395 11.17 -32.70 14.83
N CYS A 396 10.48 -31.65 15.28
CA CYS A 396 10.96 -30.77 16.33
C CYS A 396 10.82 -31.37 17.72
N LEU A 397 9.92 -32.34 17.91
CA LEU A 397 9.76 -33.06 19.17
C LEU A 397 10.99 -33.93 19.47
N GLU A 398 11.59 -34.54 18.45
CA GLU A 398 12.72 -35.46 18.61
C GLU A 398 14.08 -34.74 18.71
N HIS A 399 14.24 -33.62 18.00
CA HIS A 399 15.56 -33.00 17.78
C HIS A 399 15.69 -31.57 18.30
N GLY A 400 14.57 -30.94 18.70
CA GLY A 400 14.52 -29.54 19.05
C GLY A 400 14.66 -28.63 17.84
N CYS A 401 13.86 -27.56 17.81
CA CYS A 401 13.90 -26.55 16.76
C CYS A 401 13.85 -25.14 17.35
N ASN A 402 14.26 -24.16 16.56
CA ASN A 402 13.87 -22.77 16.80
C ASN A 402 12.82 -22.37 15.77
N TYR A 403 11.77 -21.69 16.18
CA TYR A 403 10.69 -21.33 15.28
C TYR A 403 10.08 -19.97 15.62
N THR A 404 9.36 -19.39 14.68
CA THR A 404 8.39 -18.33 14.95
C THR A 404 7.15 -18.54 14.08
N THR A 405 6.03 -18.00 14.55
CA THR A 405 4.78 -17.92 13.79
C THR A 405 4.44 -16.46 13.71
N ASP A 406 4.97 -15.74 12.75
CA ASP A 406 4.64 -14.33 12.57
C ASP A 406 3.23 -14.21 11.96
N MET A 407 2.47 -13.21 12.38
CA MET A 407 1.09 -13.03 11.94
C MET A 407 0.84 -11.58 11.60
N VAL A 408 0.19 -11.37 10.46
CA VAL A 408 -0.36 -10.08 10.03
C VAL A 408 -1.86 -10.23 9.85
N SER A 409 -2.64 -9.22 10.22
CA SER A 409 -4.01 -9.09 9.74
C SER A 409 -3.99 -8.38 8.40
N MET A 410 -4.81 -8.84 7.47
CA MET A 410 -4.88 -8.34 6.10
C MET A 410 -6.32 -7.99 5.74
N GLY A 411 -6.53 -6.83 5.13
CA GLY A 411 -7.83 -6.39 4.64
C GLY A 411 -7.69 -5.65 3.32
N CYS A 412 -8.43 -6.09 2.31
CA CYS A 412 -8.58 -5.32 1.07
C CYS A 412 -9.38 -4.06 1.37
N ARG A 413 -8.81 -2.90 1.02
CA ARG A 413 -9.42 -1.60 1.23
C ARG A 413 -9.59 -0.85 -0.08
N PHE A 414 -10.57 0.03 -0.07
CA PHE A 414 -10.76 1.02 -1.12
C PHE A 414 -10.79 2.42 -0.53
N TRP A 415 -10.35 3.42 -1.30
CA TRP A 415 -10.42 4.81 -0.90
C TRP A 415 -11.80 5.38 -1.23
N ASP A 416 -12.52 5.78 -0.19
CA ASP A 416 -13.78 6.50 -0.31
C ASP A 416 -13.50 8.00 -0.31
N SER A 417 -13.66 8.65 -1.46
CA SER A 417 -13.42 10.09 -1.64
C SER A 417 -14.44 10.97 -0.92
N ASP A 418 -15.67 10.48 -0.69
CA ASP A 418 -16.73 11.22 -0.01
C ASP A 418 -16.41 11.32 1.50
N ASP A 419 -16.09 10.18 2.11
CA ASP A 419 -15.75 10.11 3.53
C ASP A 419 -14.26 10.40 3.82
N ASN A 420 -13.43 10.45 2.76
CA ASN A 420 -11.99 10.58 2.85
C ASN A 420 -11.37 9.53 3.77
N ALA A 421 -11.72 8.26 3.54
CA ALA A 421 -11.24 7.17 4.37
C ALA A 421 -11.10 5.87 3.57
N TRP A 422 -10.14 5.04 3.97
CA TRP A 422 -10.01 3.67 3.52
C TRP A 422 -11.09 2.79 4.17
N LYS A 423 -11.95 2.19 3.36
CA LYS A 423 -13.04 1.30 3.77
C LYS A 423 -12.83 -0.11 3.22
N GLY A 424 -13.55 -1.10 3.74
CA GLY A 424 -13.41 -2.50 3.32
C GLY A 424 -14.67 -3.13 2.72
N ASP A 425 -15.79 -2.41 2.69
CA ASP A 425 -17.06 -2.94 2.18
C ASP A 425 -16.96 -3.27 0.68
N GLY A 426 -17.62 -4.34 0.24
CA GLY A 426 -17.57 -4.78 -1.16
C GLY A 426 -16.25 -5.43 -1.60
N CYS A 427 -15.24 -5.50 -0.72
CA CYS A 427 -13.93 -6.10 -1.00
C CYS A 427 -13.61 -7.27 -0.07
N GLN A 428 -12.91 -8.29 -0.60
CA GLN A 428 -12.43 -9.43 0.18
C GLN A 428 -11.05 -9.90 -0.26
N VAL A 429 -10.27 -10.42 0.69
CA VAL A 429 -8.96 -11.04 0.43
C VAL A 429 -9.18 -12.42 -0.19
N SER A 430 -8.50 -12.68 -1.30
CA SER A 430 -8.55 -13.97 -2.00
C SER A 430 -7.61 -15.01 -1.36
N PRO A 431 -7.96 -16.31 -1.38
CA PRO A 431 -7.07 -17.40 -0.97
C PRO A 431 -5.77 -17.53 -1.78
N LYS A 432 -5.65 -16.80 -2.89
CA LYS A 432 -4.43 -16.75 -3.73
C LYS A 432 -3.37 -15.76 -3.24
N THR A 433 -3.66 -14.99 -2.20
CA THR A 433 -2.71 -14.04 -1.59
C THR A 433 -1.46 -14.75 -1.06
N THR A 434 -0.31 -14.12 -1.27
CA THR A 434 1.02 -14.55 -0.80
C THR A 434 1.62 -13.49 0.14
N ARG A 435 2.91 -13.65 0.52
CA ARG A 435 3.61 -12.63 1.32
C ARG A 435 3.95 -11.41 0.48
N GLU A 436 4.27 -11.64 -0.79
CA GLU A 436 4.72 -10.63 -1.74
C GLU A 436 3.54 -9.86 -2.32
N GLU A 437 2.40 -10.53 -2.55
CA GLU A 437 1.26 -9.96 -3.24
C GLU A 437 -0.07 -10.32 -2.56
N THR A 438 -0.93 -9.34 -2.38
CA THR A 438 -2.32 -9.56 -1.94
C THR A 438 -3.26 -9.49 -3.12
N VAL A 439 -4.12 -10.49 -3.24
CA VAL A 439 -5.16 -10.54 -4.26
C VAL A 439 -6.50 -10.14 -3.64
N CYS A 440 -7.04 -9.01 -4.09
CA CYS A 440 -8.33 -8.46 -3.69
C CYS A 440 -9.42 -8.75 -4.73
N LEU A 441 -10.60 -9.08 -4.24
CA LEU A 441 -11.81 -9.28 -5.04
C LEU A 441 -12.81 -8.22 -4.61
N CYS A 442 -13.11 -7.25 -5.47
CA CYS A 442 -13.96 -6.11 -5.16
C CYS A 442 -15.13 -5.99 -6.15
N ASP A 443 -16.24 -5.39 -5.73
CA ASP A 443 -17.46 -5.24 -6.54
C ASP A 443 -17.67 -3.82 -7.11
N HIS A 444 -16.66 -2.97 -7.05
CA HIS A 444 -16.73 -1.56 -7.44
C HIS A 444 -15.38 -1.12 -8.03
N LEU A 445 -15.31 0.11 -8.55
CA LEU A 445 -14.09 0.72 -9.11
C LEU A 445 -13.73 1.97 -8.30
N THR A 446 -12.48 2.03 -7.81
CA THR A 446 -11.96 3.02 -6.85
C THR A 446 -10.45 2.76 -6.68
N PRO A 447 -9.68 3.65 -6.02
CA PRO A 447 -8.35 3.31 -5.54
C PRO A 447 -8.35 2.17 -4.52
N PHE A 448 -7.59 1.11 -4.78
CA PHE A 448 -7.45 -0.05 -3.92
C PHE A 448 -6.09 -0.12 -3.23
N GLY A 449 -6.09 -0.54 -1.98
CA GLY A 449 -4.93 -0.75 -1.13
C GLY A 449 -5.15 -1.91 -0.17
N VAL A 450 -4.11 -2.28 0.59
CA VAL A 450 -4.21 -3.34 1.60
C VAL A 450 -3.79 -2.81 2.95
N ASP A 451 -4.74 -2.91 3.87
CA ASP A 451 -4.50 -2.76 5.30
C ASP A 451 -3.76 -4.01 5.80
N ILE A 452 -2.50 -3.87 6.22
CA ILE A 452 -1.67 -4.97 6.72
C ILE A 452 -1.11 -4.60 8.09
N ALA A 453 -1.73 -5.02 9.18
CA ALA A 453 -1.23 -4.75 10.52
C ALA A 453 -0.51 -5.96 11.14
N ARG A 454 0.69 -5.77 11.72
CA ARG A 454 1.38 -6.82 12.48
C ARG A 454 0.59 -7.16 13.75
N VAL A 455 0.26 -8.43 13.93
CA VAL A 455 -0.43 -8.92 15.13
C VAL A 455 0.64 -9.22 16.18
N PRO A 456 0.67 -8.48 17.31
CA PRO A 456 1.71 -8.65 18.31
C PRO A 456 1.73 -10.08 18.86
N ASN A 457 2.93 -10.55 19.20
CA ASN A 457 3.07 -11.73 20.04
C ASN A 457 3.05 -11.25 21.50
N TYR A 458 1.86 -11.23 22.12
CA TYR A 458 1.66 -10.62 23.44
C TYR A 458 2.45 -11.33 24.55
N GLU A 459 2.80 -12.60 24.38
CA GLU A 459 3.61 -13.34 25.36
C GLU A 459 4.46 -14.40 24.65
N PRO A 460 5.79 -14.19 24.49
CA PRO A 460 6.69 -15.20 23.94
C PRO A 460 6.79 -16.48 24.79
N PHE A 461 6.18 -16.52 25.98
CA PHE A 461 6.50 -17.45 27.06
C PHE A 461 5.33 -18.28 27.60
N HIS A 462 4.11 -18.12 27.08
CA HIS A 462 3.02 -19.04 27.38
C HIS A 462 2.86 -20.10 26.28
N THR A 463 3.90 -20.92 26.13
CA THR A 463 3.68 -22.29 25.68
C THR A 463 2.85 -22.98 26.78
N ARG A 464 1.52 -22.95 26.67
CA ARG A 464 0.67 -23.78 27.50
C ARG A 464 0.60 -25.15 26.84
N SER A 465 1.10 -26.15 27.56
CA SER A 465 0.96 -27.55 27.21
C SER A 465 -0.38 -28.07 27.74
N VAL A 466 -1.23 -28.58 26.86
CA VAL A 466 -2.43 -29.32 27.27
C VAL A 466 -1.99 -30.74 27.59
N ILE A 467 -2.05 -31.11 28.87
CA ILE A 467 -1.83 -32.50 29.32
C ILE A 467 -3.13 -33.26 29.08
N TYR A 468 -3.08 -34.30 28.23
CA TYR A 468 -4.14 -35.31 28.19
C TYR A 468 -4.19 -36.03 29.54
N THR A 469 -5.25 -35.84 30.32
CA THR A 469 -5.57 -36.78 31.41
C THR A 469 -6.19 -38.02 30.79
N ASP A 470 -5.36 -39.05 30.62
CA ASP A 470 -5.84 -40.37 30.22
C ASP A 470 -6.83 -40.87 31.27
N SER A 471 -8.10 -40.93 30.89
CA SER A 471 -9.20 -41.37 31.75
C SER A 471 -9.42 -42.86 31.55
N SER A 472 -8.45 -43.70 31.96
CA SER A 472 -8.73 -45.09 32.34
C SER A 472 -7.53 -45.80 32.97
N LEU A 473 -7.35 -45.63 34.28
CA LEU A 473 -6.72 -46.67 35.11
C LEU A 473 -7.70 -47.01 36.23
N THR A 474 -8.65 -47.90 35.92
CA THR A 474 -9.35 -48.69 36.93
C THR A 474 -8.31 -49.62 37.57
N CYS A 475 -7.93 -49.32 38.82
CA CYS A 475 -7.26 -50.30 39.67
C CYS A 475 -8.19 -51.50 39.86
N PHE A 476 -7.72 -52.70 39.51
CA PHE A 476 -8.26 -53.94 40.06
C PHE A 476 -7.39 -54.31 41.27
N ASP A 477 -8.00 -54.28 42.45
CA ASP A 477 -7.46 -54.87 43.67
C ASP A 477 -7.66 -56.40 43.62
N GLU A 478 -6.59 -57.16 43.85
CA GLU A 478 -6.60 -58.42 44.63
C GLU A 478 -5.40 -58.43 45.59
#